data_AF-A0A9D2G313-F1
#
_entry.id   AF-A0A9D2G313-F1
#
_cell.length_a   1.000
_cell.length_b   1.000
_cell.length_c   1.000
_cell.angle_alpha   90.00
_cell.angle_beta   90.00
_cell.angle_gamma   90.00
#
_symmetry.space_group_name_H-M   'P 1'
#
loop_
_entity.id
_entity.type
_entity.pdbx_description
1 polymer ?
#
loop_
_entity_poly.entity_id
_entity_poly.type
_entity_poly.pdbx_seq_one_letter_code
_entity_poly.pdbx_strand_id
1 'polypeptide(L)'
;MRLNLCPPETVPGKAATCTENGLTDGEKCSVCGETLQEQEAIPALGHDFGEWTVTREPTHSAEGEEQRICSRCGEKETQAIPALEGLSGGETAGVAVGSTVGTMLLAYGVLALLFKKGIVTGAFFVKIFPFIKP
;
A
#
# COMPACT_ATOMS: atom_id res chain seq x y z
N MET A 1 52.98 15.08 -10.37
CA MET A 1 51.59 14.89 -9.90
C MET A 1 51.47 15.36 -8.46
N ARG A 2 50.66 16.39 -8.18
CA ARG A 2 50.29 16.79 -6.81
C ARG A 2 49.10 15.94 -6.38
N LEU A 3 49.36 14.75 -5.87
CA LEU A 3 48.33 13.88 -5.28
C LEU A 3 48.52 13.94 -3.77
N ASN A 4 47.46 14.25 -3.02
CA ASN A 4 47.37 14.24 -1.55
C ASN A 4 47.74 15.53 -0.76
N LEU A 5 47.35 16.73 -1.23
CA LEU A 5 47.33 17.88 -0.29
C LEU A 5 46.18 17.79 0.73
N CYS A 6 45.13 17.02 0.43
CA CYS A 6 44.04 16.72 1.36
C CYS A 6 43.77 15.21 1.42
N PRO A 7 44.30 14.49 2.43
CA PRO A 7 43.92 13.12 2.68
C PRO A 7 42.47 13.08 3.21
N PRO A 8 41.57 12.29 2.58
CA PRO A 8 40.18 12.17 3.01
C PRO A 8 40.09 11.37 4.32
N GLU A 9 39.23 11.86 5.22
CA GLU A 9 38.80 11.20 6.44
C GLU A 9 37.28 11.05 6.38
N THR A 10 36.80 9.84 6.63
CA THR A 10 35.37 9.54 6.63
C THR A 10 34.69 10.14 7.85
N VAL A 11 33.62 10.88 7.62
CA VAL A 11 32.71 11.35 8.66
C VAL A 11 31.51 10.40 8.66
N PRO A 12 31.32 9.59 9.73
CA PRO A 12 30.26 8.60 9.75
C PRO A 12 28.88 9.27 9.66
N GLY A 13 28.04 8.73 8.78
CA GLY A 13 26.65 9.07 8.65
C GLY A 13 25.80 8.59 9.82
N LYS A 14 24.51 8.88 9.75
CA LYS A 14 23.50 8.43 10.71
C LYS A 14 22.42 7.67 9.95
N ALA A 15 22.09 6.46 10.35
CA ALA A 15 20.99 5.73 9.72
C ALA A 15 19.65 6.46 9.92
N ALA A 16 18.76 6.42 8.92
CA ALA A 16 17.40 6.93 9.04
C ALA A 16 16.57 6.05 9.98
N THR A 17 15.60 6.66 10.65
CA THR A 17 14.65 5.97 11.54
C THR A 17 13.22 6.10 11.00
N CYS A 18 12.21 5.62 11.73
CA CYS A 18 10.81 5.77 11.33
C CYS A 18 10.36 7.24 11.29
N THR A 19 10.94 8.10 12.13
CA THR A 19 10.52 9.50 12.31
C THR A 19 11.60 10.52 11.95
N GLU A 20 12.87 10.17 12.10
CA GLU A 20 14.01 11.05 11.82
C GLU A 20 14.72 10.66 10.52
N ASN A 21 15.09 11.69 9.74
CA ASN A 21 15.99 11.53 8.61
C ASN A 21 17.38 11.05 9.08
N GLY A 22 18.03 10.25 8.24
CA GLY A 22 19.43 9.89 8.35
C GLY A 22 20.35 10.83 7.56
N LEU A 23 21.64 10.52 7.57
CA LEU A 23 22.71 11.16 6.83
C LEU A 23 23.60 10.09 6.22
N THR A 24 24.02 10.28 4.97
CA THR A 24 25.07 9.45 4.35
C THR A 24 26.43 9.71 5.01
N ASP A 25 27.39 8.82 4.76
CA ASP A 25 28.78 9.10 5.09
C ASP A 25 29.26 10.31 4.27
N GLY A 26 29.99 11.20 4.94
CA GLY A 26 30.65 12.33 4.31
C GLY A 26 32.16 12.15 4.33
N GLU A 27 32.87 13.06 3.66
CA GLU A 27 34.33 13.08 3.69
C GLU A 27 34.80 14.49 4.00
N LYS A 28 35.79 14.60 4.88
CA LYS A 28 36.49 15.84 5.17
C LYS A 28 37.99 15.63 5.01
N CYS A 29 38.72 16.71 4.79
CA CYS A 29 40.16 16.69 4.82
C CYS A 29 40.66 16.59 6.26
N SER A 30 41.43 15.56 6.56
CA SER A 30 42.04 15.36 7.89
C SER A 30 43.00 16.48 8.30
N VAL A 31 43.53 17.24 7.34
CA VAL A 31 44.56 18.28 7.58
C VAL A 31 43.97 19.68 7.74
N CYS A 32 43.11 20.12 6.82
CA CYS A 32 42.52 21.48 6.85
C CYS A 32 41.04 21.51 7.26
N GLY A 33 40.37 20.36 7.35
CA GLY A 33 38.96 20.27 7.73
C GLY A 33 37.95 20.61 6.61
N GLU A 34 38.42 20.90 5.39
CA GLU A 34 37.54 21.15 4.24
C GLU A 34 36.66 19.95 3.94
N THR A 35 35.36 20.17 3.70
CA THR A 35 34.43 19.13 3.28
C THR A 35 34.74 18.72 1.84
N LEU A 36 35.16 17.47 1.65
CA LEU A 36 35.46 16.89 0.34
C LEU A 36 34.22 16.23 -0.27
N GLN A 37 33.35 15.69 0.58
CA GLN A 37 32.05 15.14 0.22
C GLN A 37 31.03 15.53 1.29
N GLU A 38 29.99 16.24 0.88
CA GLU A 38 28.91 16.63 1.78
C GLU A 38 28.06 15.42 2.17
N GLN A 39 27.53 15.45 3.40
CA GLN A 39 26.54 14.46 3.83
C GLN A 39 25.19 14.81 3.20
N GLU A 40 24.52 13.79 2.66
CA GLU A 40 23.20 13.93 2.08
C GLU A 40 22.15 13.38 3.05
N ALA A 41 20.99 14.04 3.08
CA ALA A 41 19.89 13.59 3.93
C ALA A 41 19.26 12.31 3.36
N ILE A 42 19.14 11.30 4.20
CA ILE A 42 18.38 10.08 3.92
C ILE A 42 16.98 10.30 4.51
N PRO A 43 15.89 10.32 3.71
CA PRO A 43 14.55 10.49 4.24
C PRO A 43 14.20 9.46 5.32
N ALA A 44 13.38 9.85 6.30
CA ALA A 44 12.83 8.94 7.29
C ALA A 44 12.12 7.76 6.59
N LEU A 45 12.24 6.58 7.17
CA LEU A 45 11.70 5.33 6.62
C LEU A 45 10.17 5.30 6.64
N GLY A 46 9.56 6.15 7.48
CA GLY A 46 8.15 6.05 7.82
C GLY A 46 7.84 4.81 8.65
N HIS A 47 6.65 4.83 9.24
CA HIS A 47 6.14 3.68 9.99
C HIS A 47 5.64 2.59 9.05
N ASP A 48 5.91 1.35 9.43
CA ASP A 48 5.40 0.14 8.77
C ASP A 48 4.39 -0.52 9.70
N PHE A 49 3.19 0.04 9.72
CA PHE A 49 2.13 -0.47 10.57
C PHE A 49 1.55 -1.75 9.99
N GLY A 50 1.40 -2.76 10.85
CA GLY A 50 0.69 -4.00 10.52
C GLY A 50 -0.83 -3.83 10.46
N GLU A 51 -1.54 -4.96 10.46
CA GLU A 51 -2.99 -5.00 10.47
C GLU A 51 -3.56 -4.36 11.74
N TRP A 52 -4.73 -3.73 11.59
CA TRP A 52 -5.51 -3.23 12.71
C TRP A 52 -6.01 -4.41 13.55
N THR A 53 -5.84 -4.29 14.86
CA THR A 53 -6.33 -5.24 15.84
C THR A 53 -7.34 -4.55 16.73
N VAL A 54 -8.56 -5.06 16.74
CA VAL A 54 -9.61 -4.58 17.65
C VAL A 54 -9.18 -4.88 19.09
N THR A 55 -8.97 -3.83 19.88
CA THR A 55 -8.64 -3.95 21.31
C THR A 55 -9.88 -3.85 22.19
N ARG A 56 -10.92 -3.17 21.69
CA ARG A 56 -12.21 -3.06 22.34
C ARG A 56 -13.32 -3.14 21.31
N GLU A 57 -14.20 -4.12 21.45
CA GLU A 57 -15.32 -4.28 20.53
C GLU A 57 -16.28 -3.08 20.62
N PRO A 58 -16.76 -2.55 19.49
CA PRO A 58 -17.83 -1.56 19.49
C PRO A 58 -19.13 -2.19 19.98
N THR A 59 -19.93 -1.42 20.69
CA THR A 59 -21.29 -1.80 21.09
C THR A 59 -22.31 -0.93 20.36
N HIS A 60 -23.61 -1.20 20.54
CA HIS A 60 -24.65 -0.33 19.99
C HIS A 60 -24.46 1.11 20.49
N SER A 61 -24.33 1.34 21.80
CA SER A 61 -24.27 2.70 22.35
C SER A 61 -22.86 3.24 22.66
N ALA A 62 -21.78 2.51 22.31
CA ALA A 62 -20.42 2.94 22.59
C ALA A 62 -19.44 2.53 21.48
N GLU A 63 -18.57 3.47 21.11
CA GLU A 63 -17.48 3.27 20.15
C GLU A 63 -16.53 2.18 20.65
N GLY A 64 -16.01 1.38 19.73
CA GLY A 64 -14.91 0.44 19.97
C GLY A 64 -13.54 1.11 19.80
N GLU A 65 -12.48 0.31 19.85
CA GLU A 65 -11.11 0.78 19.67
C GLU A 65 -10.30 -0.29 18.94
N GLU A 66 -9.50 0.14 17.96
CA GLU A 66 -8.51 -0.68 17.30
C GLU A 66 -7.13 -0.05 17.37
N GLN A 67 -6.11 -0.91 17.35
CA GLN A 67 -4.72 -0.52 17.43
C GLN A 67 -3.91 -1.25 16.37
N ARG A 68 -2.91 -0.57 15.80
CA ARG A 68 -1.88 -1.19 14.96
C ARG A 68 -0.50 -0.80 15.46
N ILE A 69 0.49 -1.67 15.22
CA ILE A 69 1.85 -1.53 15.73
C ILE A 69 2.82 -1.50 14.57
N CYS A 70 3.76 -0.55 14.59
CA CYS A 70 4.85 -0.46 13.63
C CYS A 70 5.84 -1.61 13.85
N SER A 71 6.07 -2.43 12.82
CA SER A 71 7.01 -3.56 12.86
C SER A 71 8.47 -3.13 13.12
N ARG A 72 8.84 -1.91 12.70
CA ARG A 72 10.21 -1.38 12.76
C ARG A 72 10.58 -0.77 14.11
N CYS A 73 9.67 -0.04 14.75
CA CYS A 73 9.96 0.73 15.96
C CYS A 73 9.01 0.47 17.13
N GLY A 74 7.94 -0.30 16.93
CA GLY A 74 6.96 -0.60 17.98
C GLY A 74 5.98 0.54 18.30
N GLU A 75 6.02 1.65 17.54
CA GLU A 75 5.07 2.75 17.67
C GLU A 75 3.64 2.23 17.51
N LYS A 76 2.72 2.69 18.35
CA LYS A 76 1.33 2.23 18.35
C LYS A 76 0.42 3.34 17.89
N GLU A 77 -0.41 3.03 16.91
CA GLU A 77 -1.47 3.91 16.47
C GLU A 77 -2.79 3.35 16.96
N THR A 78 -3.62 4.21 17.53
CA THR A 78 -4.91 3.86 18.14
C THR A 78 -6.00 4.68 17.50
N GLN A 79 -7.08 4.02 17.11
CA GLN A 79 -8.23 4.67 16.47
C GLN A 79 -9.54 4.15 17.07
N ALA A 80 -10.53 5.02 17.15
CA ALA A 80 -11.89 4.66 17.56
C ALA A 80 -12.64 3.96 16.41
N ILE A 81 -13.32 2.86 16.72
CA ILE A 81 -14.27 2.22 15.81
C ILE A 81 -15.65 2.79 16.15
N PRO A 82 -16.42 3.34 15.19
CA PRO A 82 -17.74 3.87 15.47
C PRO A 82 -18.64 2.83 16.13
N ALA A 83 -19.56 3.30 16.99
CA ALA A 83 -20.57 2.45 17.60
C ALA A 83 -21.43 1.79 16.51
N LEU A 84 -22.03 0.63 16.82
CA LEU A 84 -22.77 -0.18 15.84
C LEU A 84 -24.13 0.43 15.41
N GLU A 85 -24.44 1.69 15.77
CA GLU A 85 -25.73 2.30 15.45
C GLU A 85 -25.81 2.66 13.97
N GLY A 86 -26.75 2.01 13.27
CA GLY A 86 -27.22 2.46 11.96
C GLY A 86 -26.29 2.17 10.79
N LEU A 87 -26.30 0.92 10.29
CA LEU A 87 -26.05 0.64 8.87
C LEU A 87 -27.13 1.34 8.02
N SER A 88 -27.07 2.67 7.94
CA SER A 88 -27.85 3.49 7.02
C SER A 88 -27.07 4.75 6.67
N GLY A 89 -26.11 4.60 5.75
CA GLY A 89 -25.78 5.63 4.77
C GLY A 89 -24.37 6.22 4.78
N GLY A 90 -23.54 5.79 3.81
CA GLY A 90 -22.42 6.54 3.21
C GLY A 90 -21.12 6.56 4.03
N GLU A 91 -19.92 6.50 3.46
CA GLU A 91 -19.49 7.00 2.16
C GLU A 91 -18.39 6.11 1.57
N THR A 92 -18.64 5.64 0.35
CA THR A 92 -17.64 5.10 -0.55
C THR A 92 -16.69 6.22 -0.97
N ALA A 93 -15.49 6.26 -0.40
CA ALA A 93 -14.39 7.03 -0.96
C ALA A 93 -13.78 6.26 -2.14
N GLY A 94 -14.21 6.61 -3.37
CA GLY A 94 -13.45 6.42 -4.59
C GLY A 94 -13.52 5.04 -5.24
N VAL A 95 -14.36 4.90 -6.27
CA VAL A 95 -13.92 4.65 -7.66
C VAL A 95 -15.16 4.78 -8.54
N ALA A 96 -15.19 5.86 -9.32
CA ALA A 96 -16.08 5.97 -10.46
C ALA A 96 -15.53 5.06 -11.57
N VAL A 97 -16.03 3.83 -11.68
CA VAL A 97 -15.99 3.09 -12.94
C VAL A 97 -17.38 3.17 -13.56
N GLY A 98 -17.48 4.01 -14.59
CA GLY A 98 -18.69 4.14 -15.39
C GLY A 98 -19.09 2.82 -16.05
N SER A 99 -20.41 2.70 -16.25
CA SER A 99 -21.07 2.09 -17.41
C SER A 99 -20.43 0.85 -18.03
N THR A 100 -21.08 -0.32 -17.88
CA THR A 100 -21.42 -1.29 -18.97
C THR A 100 -21.82 -2.70 -18.49
N VAL A 101 -21.78 -3.03 -17.19
CA VAL A 101 -22.13 -4.41 -16.74
C VAL A 101 -23.61 -4.81 -16.92
N GLY A 102 -24.50 -3.85 -17.21
CA GLY A 102 -25.93 -4.13 -17.47
C GLY A 102 -26.24 -4.72 -18.85
N THR A 103 -25.35 -4.60 -19.85
CA THR A 103 -25.62 -5.14 -21.20
C THR A 103 -25.05 -6.55 -21.43
N MET A 104 -24.13 -7.02 -20.59
CA MET A 104 -23.62 -8.39 -20.71
C MET A 104 -24.64 -9.45 -20.29
N LEU A 105 -25.41 -9.26 -19.22
CA LEU A 105 -26.34 -10.30 -18.72
C LEU A 105 -27.44 -10.71 -19.72
N LEU A 106 -27.86 -9.82 -20.61
CA LEU A 106 -28.84 -10.14 -21.66
C LEU A 106 -28.22 -10.96 -22.81
N ALA A 107 -26.93 -10.79 -23.11
CA ALA A 107 -26.24 -11.58 -24.13
C ALA A 107 -26.04 -13.04 -23.69
N TYR A 108 -25.74 -13.27 -22.41
CA TYR A 108 -25.54 -14.61 -21.86
C TYR A 108 -26.84 -15.41 -21.79
N GLY A 109 -27.95 -14.75 -21.41
CA GLY A 109 -29.27 -15.38 -21.37
C GLY A 109 -29.75 -15.83 -22.76
N VAL A 110 -29.56 -15.00 -23.78
CA VAL A 110 -29.94 -15.33 -25.17
C VAL A 110 -29.05 -16.45 -25.72
N LEU A 111 -27.74 -16.42 -25.46
CA LEU A 111 -26.82 -17.46 -25.94
C LEU A 111 -27.08 -18.83 -25.30
N ALA A 112 -27.38 -18.88 -23.99
CA ALA A 112 -27.74 -20.12 -23.29
C ALA A 112 -29.07 -20.72 -23.81
N LEU A 113 -30.04 -19.88 -24.17
CA LEU A 113 -31.32 -20.31 -24.77
C LEU A 113 -31.14 -20.88 -26.18
N LEU A 114 -30.25 -20.28 -26.99
CA LEU A 114 -29.95 -20.78 -28.33
C LEU A 114 -29.22 -22.12 -28.30
N PHE A 115 -28.42 -22.39 -27.26
CA PHE A 115 -27.79 -23.68 -27.02
C PHE A 115 -28.81 -24.78 -26.70
N LYS A 116 -29.79 -24.49 -25.81
CA LYS A 116 -30.91 -25.42 -25.52
C LYS A 116 -31.80 -25.70 -26.73
N LYS A 117 -31.87 -24.76 -27.69
CA LYS A 117 -32.62 -24.92 -28.96
C LYS A 117 -31.77 -25.51 -30.10
N GLY A 118 -30.49 -25.84 -29.87
CA GLY A 118 -29.62 -26.50 -30.86
C GLY A 118 -29.17 -25.64 -32.04
N ILE A 119 -29.29 -24.31 -31.94
CA ILE A 119 -28.98 -23.37 -33.04
C ILE A 119 -27.46 -23.07 -33.12
N VAL A 120 -26.75 -23.16 -31.99
CA VAL A 120 -25.31 -22.94 -31.91
C VAL A 120 -24.60 -24.23 -31.51
N THR A 121 -23.56 -24.63 -32.26
CA THR A 121 -22.79 -25.84 -32.02
C THR A 121 -21.73 -25.62 -30.93
N GLY A 122 -21.47 -26.66 -30.12
CA GLY A 122 -20.66 -26.60 -28.90
C GLY A 122 -19.25 -26.03 -29.05
N ALA A 123 -18.64 -26.14 -30.23
CA ALA A 123 -17.30 -25.63 -30.49
C ALA A 123 -17.19 -24.09 -30.42
N PHE A 124 -18.29 -23.35 -30.65
CA PHE A 124 -18.27 -21.89 -30.62
C PHE A 124 -18.35 -21.34 -29.18
N PHE A 125 -18.98 -22.07 -28.27
CA PHE A 125 -19.17 -21.67 -26.87
C PHE A 125 -17.85 -21.71 -26.08
N VAL A 126 -17.01 -22.71 -26.34
CA VAL A 126 -15.71 -22.91 -25.66
C VAL A 126 -14.70 -21.82 -26.01
N LYS A 127 -14.77 -21.26 -27.24
CA LYS A 127 -13.82 -20.23 -27.70
C LYS A 127 -14.03 -18.86 -27.06
N ILE A 128 -15.24 -18.59 -26.56
CA ILE A 128 -15.61 -17.32 -25.92
C ILE A 128 -15.38 -17.37 -24.40
N PHE A 129 -15.41 -18.55 -23.77
CA PHE A 129 -15.25 -18.74 -22.33
C PHE A 129 -14.06 -19.64 -21.96
N PRO A 130 -12.82 -19.09 -21.92
CA PRO A 130 -11.63 -19.87 -21.55
C PRO A 130 -11.52 -20.18 -20.05
N PHE A 131 -12.39 -19.64 -19.19
CA PHE A 131 -12.28 -19.75 -17.72
C PHE A 131 -13.20 -20.79 -17.07
N ILE A 132 -14.09 -21.42 -17.84
CA ILE A 132 -14.92 -22.52 -17.33
C ILE A 132 -14.11 -23.79 -17.55
N LYS A 133 -13.22 -24.09 -16.59
CA LYS A 133 -12.59 -25.41 -16.50
C LYS A 133 -13.67 -26.48 -16.34
N PRO A 134 -13.43 -27.69 -16.86
CA PRO A 134 -14.42 -28.76 -16.95
C PRO A 134 -14.98 -29.18 -15.59
#